data_AF-A0A939UUJ6-F1
#
_entry.id   AF-A0A939UUJ6-F1
#
_cell.length_a   1.000
_cell.length_b   1.000
_cell.length_c   1.000
_cell.angle_alpha   90.00
_cell.angle_beta   90.00
_cell.angle_gamma   90.00
#
_symmetry.space_group_name_H-M   'P 1'
#
loop_
_entity.id
_entity.type
_entity.pdbx_description
1 polymer ?
#
loop_
_entity_poly.entity_id
_entity_poly.type
_entity_poly.pdbx_seq_one_letter_code
_entity_poly.pdbx_strand_id
1 'polypeptide(L)'
;MRESSLNREILLLGLSPRHKGFHYFSRVLSRLEGRGGYVGAGEAYRMICRETKEDWRRVERCMRYAIRYAWDVNRGSIHLLFPETDTPPAPIEFIQAVLWHLDK
;
A
#
# COMPACT_ATOMS: atom_id res chain seq x y z
N MET A 1 -8.21 -0.46 -17.68
CA MET A 1 -8.21 0.99 -17.41
C MET A 1 -8.26 1.37 -15.92
N ARG A 2 -8.50 0.46 -14.95
CA ARG A 2 -8.67 0.81 -13.51
C ARG A 2 -7.45 0.53 -12.62
N GLU A 3 -6.74 -0.59 -12.85
CA GLU A 3 -5.45 -0.89 -12.22
C GLU A 3 -4.39 0.21 -12.47
N SER A 4 -4.51 0.91 -13.61
CA SER A 4 -3.69 2.08 -13.93
C SER A 4 -3.96 3.29 -13.04
N SER A 5 -5.16 3.44 -12.46
CA SER A 5 -5.50 4.53 -11.54
C SER A 5 -4.89 4.31 -10.15
N LEU A 6 -5.06 3.10 -9.60
CA LEU A 6 -4.46 2.72 -8.32
C LEU A 6 -2.93 2.79 -8.35
N ASN A 7 -2.32 2.27 -9.42
CA ASN A 7 -0.88 2.33 -9.59
C ASN A 7 -0.38 3.78 -9.69
N ARG A 8 -1.14 4.64 -10.37
CA ARG A 8 -0.84 6.08 -10.43
C ARG A 8 -0.92 6.72 -9.05
N GLU A 9 -1.92 6.35 -8.24
CA GLU A 9 -2.08 6.93 -6.90
C GLU A 9 -0.91 6.58 -5.99
N ILE A 10 -0.56 5.30 -5.87
CA ILE A 10 0.58 4.91 -5.04
C ILE A 10 1.93 5.40 -5.59
N LEU A 11 2.04 5.65 -6.90
CA LEU A 11 3.18 6.35 -7.50
C LEU A 11 3.26 7.81 -7.03
N LEU A 12 2.13 8.53 -7.02
CA LEU A 12 2.05 9.91 -6.54
C LEU A 12 2.38 10.02 -5.05
N LEU A 13 2.05 8.99 -4.27
CA LEU A 13 2.45 8.85 -2.87
C LEU A 13 3.93 8.50 -2.67
N GLY A 14 4.69 8.29 -3.75
CA GLY A 14 6.13 8.05 -3.71
C GLY A 14 6.54 6.58 -3.61
N LEU A 15 5.63 5.63 -3.73
CA LEU A 15 6.02 4.21 -3.78
C LEU A 15 6.72 3.93 -5.12
N SER A 16 7.91 3.34 -5.06
CA SER A 16 8.71 3.04 -6.24
C SER A 16 8.37 1.67 -6.85
N PRO A 17 8.08 1.58 -8.16
CA PRO A 17 7.89 0.32 -8.88
C PRO A 17 9.13 -0.58 -8.88
N ARG A 18 10.30 -0.05 -8.52
CA ARG A 18 11.52 -0.86 -8.37
C ARG A 18 11.48 -1.74 -7.12
N HIS A 19 10.59 -1.45 -6.17
CA HIS A 19 10.48 -2.17 -4.91
C HIS A 19 9.35 -3.19 -4.95
N LYS A 20 9.62 -4.42 -4.51
CA LYS A 20 8.59 -5.48 -4.41
C LYS A 20 7.32 -5.03 -3.66
N GLY A 21 7.48 -4.20 -2.63
CA GLY A 21 6.37 -3.65 -1.85
C GLY A 21 5.35 -2.89 -2.71
N PHE A 22 5.79 -2.15 -3.73
CA PHE A 22 4.88 -1.47 -4.68
C PHE A 22 3.92 -2.46 -5.34
N HIS A 23 4.45 -3.56 -5.86
CA HIS A 23 3.64 -4.58 -6.52
C HIS A 23 2.73 -5.33 -5.54
N TYR A 24 3.08 -5.39 -4.26
CA TYR A 24 2.21 -5.97 -3.23
C TYR A 24 1.06 -5.03 -2.92
N PHE A 25 1.31 -3.73 -2.73
CA PHE A 25 0.25 -2.73 -2.54
C PHE A 25 -0.69 -2.65 -3.74
N SER A 26 -0.14 -2.56 -4.94
CA SER A 26 -0.90 -2.55 -6.20
C SER A 26 -1.91 -3.70 -6.27
N ARG A 27 -1.46 -4.93 -6.00
CA ARG A 27 -2.33 -6.12 -6.00
C ARG A 27 -3.35 -6.12 -4.88
N VAL A 28 -2.95 -5.72 -3.67
CA VAL A 28 -3.89 -5.61 -2.55
C VAL A 28 -4.99 -4.61 -2.90
N LEU A 29 -4.62 -3.37 -3.20
CA LEU A 29 -5.57 -2.30 -3.50
C LEU A 29 -6.51 -2.68 -4.65
N SER A 30 -6.00 -3.26 -5.74
CA SER A 30 -6.82 -3.69 -6.89
C SER A 30 -7.85 -4.77 -6.54
N ARG A 31 -7.59 -5.58 -5.52
CA ARG A 31 -8.52 -6.61 -5.03
C ARG A 31 -9.56 -6.05 -4.05
N LEU A 32 -9.21 -4.99 -3.33
CA LEU A 32 -10.06 -4.37 -2.32
C LEU A 32 -10.97 -3.29 -2.89
N GLU A 33 -10.53 -2.63 -3.96
CA GLU A 33 -11.34 -1.69 -4.74
C GLU A 33 -12.65 -2.36 -5.18
N GLY A 34 -13.79 -1.77 -4.79
CA GLY A 34 -15.13 -2.29 -5.10
C GLY A 34 -15.69 -3.34 -4.13
N ARG A 35 -14.96 -3.74 -3.08
CA ARG A 35 -15.47 -4.65 -2.02
C ARG A 35 -16.07 -3.95 -0.80
N GLY A 36 -16.23 -2.63 -0.82
CA GLY A 36 -16.93 -1.88 0.24
C GLY A 36 -16.12 -1.68 1.54
N GLY A 37 -14.78 -1.68 1.45
CA GLY A 37 -13.94 -1.04 2.45
C GLY A 37 -13.84 -1.74 3.81
N TYR A 38 -13.22 -2.93 3.85
CA TYR A 38 -12.32 -3.32 4.95
C TYR A 38 -11.68 -4.65 4.61
N VAL A 39 -10.37 -4.79 4.76
CA VAL A 39 -9.73 -6.10 4.82
C VAL A 39 -8.83 -6.18 6.04
N GLY A 40 -9.03 -7.25 6.81
CA GLY A 40 -8.18 -7.54 7.96
C GLY A 40 -6.74 -7.78 7.50
N ALA A 41 -5.77 -7.30 8.27
CA ALA A 41 -4.34 -7.42 7.95
C ALA A 41 -3.92 -8.83 7.51
N GLY A 42 -4.43 -9.86 8.19
CA GLY A 42 -4.12 -11.25 7.86
C GLY A 42 -4.67 -11.73 6.52
N GLU A 43 -5.75 -11.14 5.99
CA GLU A 43 -6.28 -11.51 4.68
C GLU A 43 -5.49 -10.84 3.55
N ALA A 44 -5.13 -9.56 3.69
CA ALA A 44 -4.26 -8.86 2.72
C ALA A 44 -2.91 -9.58 2.54
N TYR A 45 -2.25 -9.96 3.64
CA TYR A 45 -0.98 -10.68 3.55
C TYR A 45 -1.16 -12.10 2.98
N ARG A 46 -2.16 -12.86 3.44
CA ARG A 46 -2.41 -14.23 2.94
C ARG A 46 -2.67 -14.25 1.43
N MET A 47 -3.38 -13.25 0.92
CA MET A 47 -3.64 -13.11 -0.50
C MET A 47 -2.34 -12.97 -1.30
N ILE A 48 -1.46 -12.05 -0.90
CA ILE A 48 -0.17 -11.87 -1.57
C ILE A 48 0.71 -13.11 -1.44
N CYS A 49 0.77 -13.72 -0.26
CA CYS A 49 1.57 -14.93 -0.04
C CYS A 49 1.15 -16.07 -0.98
N ARG A 50 -0.15 -16.26 -1.21
CA ARG A 50 -0.67 -17.30 -2.13
C ARG A 50 -0.24 -17.04 -3.59
N GLU A 51 -0.22 -15.79 -4.02
CA GLU A 51 0.12 -15.42 -5.39
C GLU A 51 1.62 -15.44 -5.66
N THR A 52 2.42 -14.99 -4.69
CA THR A 52 3.86 -14.84 -4.85
C THR A 52 4.64 -16.07 -4.36
N LYS A 53 3.98 -17.02 -3.69
CA LYS A 53 4.61 -18.14 -2.97
C LYS A 53 5.67 -17.68 -1.95
N GLU A 54 5.54 -16.46 -1.44
CA GLU A 54 6.43 -15.91 -0.42
C GLU A 54 5.85 -16.05 1.00
N ASP A 55 6.74 -16.05 1.99
CA ASP A 55 6.35 -16.00 3.40
C ASP A 55 5.80 -14.62 3.80
N TRP A 56 4.83 -14.61 4.73
CA TRP A 56 4.15 -13.39 5.16
C TRP A 56 5.09 -12.35 5.76
N ARG A 57 6.16 -12.77 6.47
CA ARG A 57 7.15 -11.84 7.03
C ARG A 57 7.95 -11.15 5.94
N ARG A 58 8.21 -11.86 4.82
CA ARG A 58 8.89 -11.28 3.66
C ARG A 58 8.00 -10.25 2.97
N VAL A 59 6.72 -10.60 2.78
CA VAL A 59 5.71 -9.69 2.21
C VAL A 59 5.61 -8.42 3.07
N GLU A 60 5.40 -8.56 4.37
CA GLU A 60 5.28 -7.44 5.31
C GLU A 60 6.54 -6.55 5.27
N ARG A 61 7.75 -7.15 5.32
CA ARG A 61 9.01 -6.42 5.27
C ARG A 61 9.14 -5.60 3.99
N CYS A 62 8.81 -6.17 2.84
CA CYS A 62 8.85 -5.46 1.57
C CYS A 62 7.85 -4.29 1.52
N MET A 63 6.66 -4.46 2.08
CA MET A 63 5.65 -3.41 2.17
C MET A 63 6.10 -2.28 3.10
N ARG A 64 6.60 -2.60 4.30
CA ARG A 64 7.17 -1.62 5.23
C ARG A 64 8.32 -0.83 4.61
N TYR A 65 9.21 -1.51 3.87
CA TYR A 65 10.30 -0.85 3.17
C TYR A 65 9.81 0.14 2.12
N ALA A 66 8.80 -0.23 1.32
CA ALA A 66 8.24 0.67 0.31
C ALA A 66 7.59 1.92 0.92
N ILE A 67 6.87 1.77 2.04
CA ILE A 67 6.30 2.91 2.78
C ILE A 67 7.42 3.80 3.34
N ARG A 68 8.40 3.20 4.02
CA ARG A 68 9.51 3.98 4.62
C ARG A 68 10.27 4.76 3.55
N TYR A 69 10.57 4.10 2.44
CA TYR A 69 11.21 4.78 1.31
C TYR A 69 10.36 5.97 0.83
N ALA A 70 9.06 5.77 0.59
CA ALA A 70 8.15 6.83 0.17
C ALA A 70 8.08 7.98 1.19
N TRP A 71 8.05 7.65 2.49
CA TRP A 71 8.07 8.61 3.60
C TRP A 71 9.30 9.51 3.60
N ASP A 72 10.47 8.92 3.30
CA ASP A 72 11.74 9.63 3.30
C ASP A 72 11.94 10.47 2.03
N VAL A 73 11.56 9.95 0.85
CA VAL A 73 11.87 10.59 -0.44
C VAL A 73 10.76 11.49 -0.99
N ASN A 74 9.50 11.27 -0.59
CA ASN A 74 8.34 12.03 -1.06
C ASN A 74 7.44 12.43 0.12
N ARG A 75 8.06 13.07 1.11
CA ARG A 75 7.42 13.45 2.38
C ARG A 75 6.13 14.23 2.17
N GLY A 76 6.09 15.15 1.20
CA GLY A 76 4.93 16.01 0.95
C GLY A 76 3.64 15.23 0.66
N SER A 77 3.64 14.33 -0.32
CA SER A 77 2.41 13.65 -0.76
C SER A 77 1.93 12.59 0.23
N ILE A 78 2.82 11.77 0.78
CA ILE A 78 2.42 10.70 1.70
C ILE A 78 2.00 11.26 3.07
N HIS A 79 2.55 12.40 3.51
CA HIS A 79 2.12 13.06 4.76
C HIS A 79 0.71 13.64 4.66
N LEU A 80 0.21 13.97 3.46
CA LEU A 80 -1.18 14.41 3.31
C LEU A 80 -2.20 13.32 3.73
N LEU A 81 -1.82 12.05 3.62
CA LEU A 81 -2.64 10.93 4.11
C LEU A 81 -2.45 10.66 5.60
N PHE A 82 -1.36 11.15 6.20
CA PHE A 82 -0.98 10.88 7.58
C PHE A 82 -0.46 12.16 8.29
N PRO A 83 -1.26 13.24 8.35
CA PRO A 83 -0.77 14.56 8.77
C PRO A 83 -0.41 14.63 10.25
N GLU A 84 -1.02 13.76 11.07
CA GLU A 84 -0.86 13.76 12.53
C GLU A 84 0.30 12.85 13.02
N THR A 85 1.13 12.30 12.11
CA THR A 85 2.14 11.31 12.48
C THR A 85 3.54 11.69 12.01
N ASP A 86 4.51 11.57 12.91
CA ASP A 86 5.93 11.74 12.59
C ASP A 86 6.63 10.45 12.12
N THR A 87 5.92 9.33 12.17
CA THR A 87 6.47 8.02 11.81
C THR A 87 5.72 7.41 10.62
N PRO A 88 6.40 6.64 9.75
CA PRO A 88 5.74 6.00 8.62
C PRO A 88 4.64 5.03 9.09
N PRO A 89 3.48 5.00 8.42
CA PRO A 89 2.37 4.13 8.80
C PRO A 89 2.70 2.65 8.62
N ALA A 90 1.97 1.80 9.33
CA ALA A 90 1.99 0.36 9.08
C ALA A 90 1.35 0.04 7.71
N PRO A 91 1.70 -1.10 7.07
CA PRO A 91 1.16 -1.45 5.76
C PRO A 91 -0.36 -1.47 5.66
N ILE A 92 -1.05 -1.89 6.74
CA ILE A 92 -2.51 -1.91 6.76
C ILE A 92 -3.12 -0.52 6.88
N GLU A 93 -2.55 0.34 7.71
CA GLU A 93 -2.98 1.73 7.85
C GLU A 93 -2.81 2.45 6.52
N PHE A 94 -1.68 2.21 5.84
CA PHE A 94 -1.44 2.71 4.48
C PHE A 94 -2.51 2.24 3.48
N ILE A 95 -2.81 0.94 3.43
CA ILE A 95 -3.84 0.40 2.53
C ILE A 95 -5.20 1.05 2.78
N GLN A 96 -5.60 1.17 4.06
CA GLN A 96 -6.88 1.75 4.43
C GLN A 96 -6.97 3.22 4.06
N ALA A 97 -5.93 4.01 4.36
CA ALA A 97 -5.90 5.43 4.01
C ALA A 97 -6.00 5.66 2.49
N VAL A 98 -5.30 4.84 1.69
CA VAL A 98 -5.38 4.92 0.23
C VAL A 98 -6.77 4.59 -0.28
N LEU A 99 -7.40 3.52 0.23
CA LEU A 99 -8.78 3.17 -0.16
C LEU A 99 -9.78 4.28 0.21
N TRP A 100 -9.69 4.84 1.41
CA TRP A 100 -10.54 5.96 1.82
C TRP A 100 -10.29 7.23 1.01
N HIS A 101 -9.06 7.46 0.56
CA HIS A 101 -8.73 8.59 -0.29
C HIS A 101 -9.37 8.46 -1.69
N LEU A 102 -9.45 7.25 -2.21
CA LEU A 102 -10.00 6.94 -3.54
C LEU A 102 -11.53 6.89 -3.59
N ASP A 103 -12.18 6.60 -2.46
CA ASP A 103 -13.65 6.61 -2.34
C ASP A 103 -14.24 8.03 -2.24
N LYS A 104 -13.41 9.07 -2.08
CA LYS A 104 -13.80 10.49 -2.00
C LYS A 104 -13.70 11.19 -3.35
#